data_AF-A0A6P0VYX7-F1
#
_entry.id   AF-A0A6P0VYX7-F1
#
_cell.length_a   1.000
_cell.length_b   1.000
_cell.length_c   1.000
_cell.angle_alpha   90.00
_cell.angle_beta   90.00
_cell.angle_gamma   90.00
#
_symmetry.space_group_name_H-M   'P 1'
#
loop_
_entity.id
_entity.type
_entity.pdbx_description
1 polymer ?
#
loop_
_entity_poly.entity_id
_entity_poly.type
_entity_poly.pdbx_seq_one_letter_code
_entity_poly.pdbx_strand_id
1 'polypeptide(L)' 'MTHTPVKLTFEQYLEYDDGTDNRYELCDGELIPVPPETDNNDWIAVWLMYKLARLVNPRLVRCHTCELQVIG' A
#
# COMPACT_ATOMS: atom_id res chain seq x y z
N MET A 1 9.62 6.07 -16.82
CA MET A 1 9.11 7.40 -16.47
C MET A 1 10.11 8.02 -15.51
N THR A 2 10.56 9.25 -15.75
CA THR A 2 11.48 9.97 -14.85
C THR A 2 10.65 10.62 -13.75
N HIS A 3 10.61 10.00 -12.57
CA HIS A 3 9.99 10.57 -11.38
C HIS A 3 10.96 11.58 -10.76
N THR A 4 10.51 12.81 -10.51
CA THR A 4 11.27 13.75 -9.70
C THR A 4 11.03 13.38 -8.23
N PRO A 5 12.07 13.03 -7.46
CA PRO A 5 11.89 12.57 -6.08
C PRO A 5 11.23 13.67 -5.23
N VAL A 6 10.01 13.41 -4.78
CA VAL A 6 9.28 14.27 -3.83
C VAL A 6 9.56 13.73 -2.43
N LYS A 7 10.15 14.57 -1.57
CA LYS A 7 10.45 14.18 -0.19
C LYS A 7 9.38 14.68 0.77
N LEU A 8 8.83 13.79 1.59
CA LEU A 8 7.79 14.09 2.57
C LEU A 8 8.12 13.46 3.92
N THR A 9 7.64 14.11 4.99
CA THR A 9 7.47 13.46 6.31
C THR A 9 6.27 12.53 6.29
N PHE A 10 6.14 11.66 7.30
CA PHE A 10 5.01 10.74 7.39
C PHE A 10 3.68 11.48 7.58
N GLU A 11 3.68 12.54 8.38
CA GLU A 11 2.50 13.39 8.60
C GLU A 11 2.07 14.08 7.30
N GLN A 12 3.01 14.59 6.51
CA GLN A 12 2.72 15.18 5.21
C GLN A 12 2.22 14.15 4.20
N TYR A 13 2.70 12.90 4.27
CA TYR A 13 2.20 11.81 3.43
C TYR A 13 0.75 11.46 3.74
N LEU A 14 0.36 11.42 5.02
CA LEU A 14 -1.02 11.13 5.42
C LEU A 14 -2.03 12.17 4.93
N GLU A 15 -1.58 13.42 4.73
CA GLU A 15 -2.40 14.51 4.20
C GLU A 15 -2.19 14.75 2.69
N TYR A 16 -1.35 13.94 2.03
CA TYR A 16 -1.00 14.15 0.63
C TYR A 16 -2.17 13.78 -0.30
N ASP A 17 -2.54 14.72 -1.15
CA ASP A 17 -3.50 14.56 -2.23
C ASP A 17 -3.00 15.36 -3.44
N ASP A 18 -2.79 14.70 -4.58
CA ASP A 18 -2.36 15.34 -5.82
C ASP A 18 -3.54 15.77 -6.70
N GLY A 19 -4.77 15.64 -6.20
CA GLY A 19 -6.02 15.92 -6.91
C GLY A 19 -6.40 14.83 -7.92
N THR A 20 -5.78 13.67 -7.85
CA THR A 20 -6.05 12.52 -8.72
C THR A 20 -6.35 11.26 -7.92
N ASP A 21 -6.74 10.18 -8.60
CA ASP A 21 -6.93 8.86 -7.98
C ASP A 21 -5.63 8.03 -7.92
N ASN A 22 -4.46 8.66 -8.12
CA ASN A 22 -3.17 7.96 -8.04
C ASN A 22 -2.88 7.50 -6.61
N ARG A 23 -2.25 6.33 -6.48
CA ARG A 23 -1.79 5.80 -5.19
C ARG A 23 -0.29 5.97 -5.05
N TYR A 24 0.14 6.25 -3.83
CA TYR A 24 1.55 6.45 -3.49
C TYR A 24 1.92 5.74 -2.19
N GLU A 25 3.17 5.32 -2.10
CA GLU A 25 3.80 4.78 -0.89
C GLU A 25 4.97 5.67 -0.48
N LEU A 26 5.14 5.88 0.82
CA LEU A 26 6.29 6.62 1.36
C LEU A 26 7.42 5.64 1.71
N CYS A 27 8.53 5.71 0.98
CA CYS A 27 9.70 4.86 1.17
C CYS A 27 10.92 5.72 1.47
N ASP A 28 11.52 5.58 2.66
CA ASP A 28 12.68 6.37 3.12
C ASP A 28 12.50 7.90 2.95
N GLY A 29 11.27 8.37 3.17
CA GLY A 29 10.89 9.77 3.02
C GLY A 29 10.69 10.23 1.57
N GLU A 30 10.76 9.34 0.59
CA GLU A 30 10.42 9.60 -0.81
C GLU A 30 9.02 9.07 -1.14
N LEU A 31 8.22 9.89 -1.81
CA LEU A 31 6.91 9.50 -2.31
C LEU A 31 7.07 8.72 -3.62
N ILE A 32 6.63 7.47 -3.65
CA ILE A 32 6.75 6.58 -4.81
C ILE A 32 5.35 6.23 -5.35
N PRO A 33 5.06 6.42 -6.64
CA PRO A 33 3.78 6.03 -7.22
C PRO A 33 3.63 4.51 -7.26
N VAL A 34 2.47 4.02 -6.84
CA VAL A 34 2.10 2.60 -6.90
C VAL A 34 1.36 2.37 -8.22
N PRO A 35 1.89 1.53 -9.13
CA PRO A 35 1.18 1.21 -10.36
C PRO A 35 -0.10 0.39 -10.06
N PRO A 36 -1.06 0.33 -11.00
CA PRO A 36 -2.18 -0.59 -10.90
C PRO A 36 -1.69 -2.03 -10.71
N GLU A 37 -2.39 -2.78 -9.85
CA GLU A 37 -2.07 -4.17 -9.58
C GLU A 37 -2.39 -5.05 -10.79
N THR A 38 -1.65 -6.15 -10.95
CA THR A 38 -1.94 -7.13 -12.01
C THR A 38 -2.98 -8.15 -11.55
N ASP A 39 -3.82 -8.63 -12.47
CA ASP A 39 -4.81 -9.69 -12.20
C ASP A 39 -4.21 -10.91 -11.46
N ASN A 40 -2.97 -11.29 -11.80
CA ASN A 40 -2.27 -12.39 -11.15
C ASN A 40 -1.97 -12.11 -9.68
N ASN A 41 -1.49 -10.90 -9.37
CA ASN A 41 -1.17 -10.51 -8.00
C ASN A 41 -2.45 -10.34 -7.17
N ASP A 42 -3.51 -9.77 -7.76
CA ASP A 42 -4.82 -9.71 -7.13
C ASP A 42 -5.34 -11.12 -6.79
N TRP A 43 -5.20 -12.07 -7.71
CA TRP A 43 -5.57 -13.46 -7.45
C TRP A 43 -4.75 -14.09 -6.32
N ILE A 44 -3.43 -13.84 -6.27
CA ILE A 44 -2.56 -14.31 -5.19
C ILE A 44 -3.01 -13.72 -3.85
N ALA A 45 -3.31 -12.42 -3.78
CA ALA A 45 -3.78 -11.76 -2.56
C ALA A 45 -5.10 -12.35 -2.05
N VAL A 46 -6.06 -12.57 -2.95
CA VAL A 46 -7.35 -13.23 -2.62
C VAL A 46 -7.11 -14.66 -2.15
N TRP A 47 -6.26 -15.43 -2.82
CA TRP A 47 -5.94 -16.79 -2.42
C TRP A 47 -5.31 -16.86 -1.03
N LEU A 48 -4.35 -15.98 -0.73
CA LEU A 48 -3.73 -15.87 0.59
C LEU A 48 -4.74 -15.50 1.66
N MET A 49 -5.63 -14.53 1.40
CA MET A 49 -6.72 -14.16 2.30
C MET A 49 -7.56 -15.38 2.69
N TYR A 50 -7.98 -16.21 1.72
CA TYR A 50 -8.73 -17.43 2.00
C TYR A 50 -7.94 -18.46 2.81
N LYS A 51 -6.64 -18.61 2.55
CA LYS A 51 -5.79 -19.54 3.32
C LYS A 51 -5.60 -19.07 4.76
N LEU A 52 -5.30 -17.79 4.97
CA LEU A 52 -5.09 -17.22 6.29
C LEU A 52 -6.36 -17.18 7.12
N ALA A 53 -7.51 -16.89 6.51
CA ALA A 53 -8.81 -16.92 7.20
C ALA A 53 -9.20 -18.31 7.72
N ARG A 54 -8.55 -19.38 7.25
CA ARG A 54 -8.71 -20.74 7.79
C ARG A 54 -7.78 -21.05 8.96
N LEU A 55 -6.73 -20.25 9.16
CA LEU A 55 -5.70 -20.45 10.18
C LEU A 55 -5.89 -19.54 11.39
N VAL A 56 -6.37 -18.32 11.16
CA VAL A 56 -6.62 -17.32 12.21
C VAL A 56 -8.06 -16.83 12.15
N ASN A 57 -8.50 -16.10 13.18
CA ASN A 57 -9.81 -15.46 13.16
C ASN A 57 -9.93 -14.54 11.91
N PRO A 58 -10.91 -14.74 11.02
CA PRO A 58 -11.04 -13.96 9.79
C PRO A 58 -11.12 -12.45 10.03
N ARG A 59 -11.56 -12.01 11.21
CA ARG A 59 -11.54 -10.58 11.59
C ARG A 59 -10.14 -9.98 11.64
N LEU A 60 -9.09 -10.79 11.76
CA LEU A 60 -7.68 -10.38 11.77
C LEU A 60 -7.04 -10.35 10.38
N VAL A 61 -7.74 -10.80 9.34
CA VAL A 61 -7.22 -10.80 7.96
C VAL A 61 -7.79 -9.60 7.22
N ARG A 62 -6.91 -8.79 6.62
CA ARG A 62 -7.27 -7.61 5.82
C ARG A 62 -6.42 -7.58 4.56
N CYS A 63 -7.04 -7.28 3.42
CA CYS A 63 -6.34 -6.94 2.19
C CYS A 63 -6.43 -5.42 1.96
N HIS A 64 -5.42 -4.86 1.31
CA HIS A 64 -5.37 -3.49 0.76
C HIS A 64 -5.57 -2.30 1.73
N THR A 65 -5.77 -2.53 3.02
CA THR A 65 -6.24 -1.50 3.98
C THR A 65 -5.34 -1.35 5.21
N CYS A 66 -4.19 -2.04 5.26
CA CYS A 66 -3.26 -1.92 6.36
C CYS A 66 -2.15 -0.94 5.99
N GLU A 67 -2.28 0.29 6.46
CA GLU A 67 -1.20 1.27 6.43
C GLU A 67 -0.39 1.14 7.72
N LEU A 68 0.91 0.95 7.60
CA LEU A 68 1.82 0.77 8.74
C LEU A 68 3.06 1.62 8.53
N GLN A 69 3.37 2.47 9.50
CA GLN A 69 4.71 3.03 9.60
C GLN A 69 5.61 2.02 10.30
N VAL A 70 6.63 1.54 9.59
CA VAL A 70 7.69 0.72 10.19
C VAL A 70 8.86 1.63 10.52
N ILE A 71 9.22 1.72 11.79
CA ILE A 71 10.43 2.45 12.21
C ILE A 71 11.61 1.53 11.87
N GLY A 72 12.42 1.94 10.88
CA GLY A 72 13.71 1.34 10.57
C GLY A 72 14.83 1.84 11.48
#